data_AF-A0A2K6B9T7-F1
#
_entry.id   AF-A0A2K6B9T7-F1
#
_cell.length_a   1.000
_cell.length_b   1.000
_cell.length_c   1.000
_cell.angle_alpha   90.00
_cell.angle_beta   90.00
_cell.angle_gamma   90.00
#
_symmetry.space_group_name_H-M   'P 1'
#
loop_
_entity.id
_entity.type
_entity.pdbx_description
1 polymer ?
#
loop_
_entity_poly.entity_id
_entity_poly.type
_entity_poly.pdbx_seq_one_letter_code
_entity_poly.pdbx_strand_id
1 'polypeptide(L)'
;AAALAYVLDKSEDKVVAVYDLGGGTFDISILEIQKELTRPCTLQTDINLHYLTMDSSGPKHLNMKRTIAPCQKAMQDAEVSKSDVGEVVLVGGMTRMPKVQQTVQDLFGRAPSKAVNPDEAVAIGAAIQGGVLVGDVTDVLLLDVIPLSLGIETLGVVFTKLINRNTTIPTKKSQVFSTATDGQAEGGREMTGDNKLLGQFTLIGIPPAPCGVLQIEVTFDIDANGITHVSAKDKGTGCEQQITIHKDDIENMVKNAEKCAEEDQRKKERVEAVIMTEGIIQDTETKMEEFKDKLPADECNKLKEEISKMRELLARKDSETGENITQAATALQQASLKLFEMAYKKMASDSGTGEQKEDQKEEKQ
;
A
#
# COMPACT_ATOMS: atom_id res chain seq x y z
N ALA A 1 -9.58 8.55 8.16
CA ALA A 1 -8.58 9.38 7.46
C ALA A 1 -9.20 10.62 6.79
N ALA A 2 -10.09 10.50 5.80
CA ALA A 2 -10.63 11.65 5.07
C ALA A 2 -11.32 12.71 5.96
N ALA A 3 -11.94 12.28 7.07
CA ALA A 3 -12.48 13.18 8.09
C ALA A 3 -11.41 14.10 8.70
N LEU A 4 -10.20 13.60 8.97
CA LEU A 4 -9.11 14.40 9.53
C LEU A 4 -8.64 15.49 8.57
N ALA A 5 -8.54 15.17 7.28
CA ALA A 5 -8.22 16.15 6.23
C ALA A 5 -9.28 17.24 6.13
N TYR A 6 -10.53 16.93 6.46
CA TYR A 6 -11.62 17.89 6.52
C TYR A 6 -11.61 18.76 7.79
N VAL A 7 -11.29 18.15 8.95
CA VAL A 7 -11.38 18.79 10.28
C VAL A 7 -10.33 19.88 10.49
N LEU A 8 -9.14 19.76 9.89
CA LEU A 8 -7.99 20.63 10.16
C LEU A 8 -8.31 22.14 10.08
N ASP A 9 -9.14 22.54 9.11
CA ASP A 9 -9.48 23.94 8.86
C ASP A 9 -10.85 24.37 9.42
N LYS A 10 -11.50 23.51 10.22
CA LYS A 10 -12.89 23.71 10.66
C LYS A 10 -12.99 23.82 12.17
N SER A 11 -13.79 24.77 12.62
CA SER A 11 -13.82 25.20 14.02
C SER A 11 -15.24 25.21 14.62
N GLU A 12 -16.14 24.42 14.05
CA GLU A 12 -17.54 24.32 14.45
C GLU A 12 -17.91 22.87 14.76
N ASP A 13 -18.69 22.67 15.82
CA ASP A 13 -19.23 21.38 16.20
C ASP A 13 -20.28 20.94 15.18
N LYS A 14 -20.10 19.76 14.59
CA LYS A 14 -21.04 19.23 13.60
C LYS A 14 -20.89 17.75 13.37
N VAL A 15 -21.99 17.12 13.00
CA VAL A 15 -22.02 15.77 12.44
C VAL A 15 -21.68 15.84 10.96
N VAL A 16 -20.72 15.01 10.53
CA VAL A 16 -20.26 14.90 9.14
C VAL A 16 -20.48 13.48 8.66
N ALA A 17 -21.08 13.34 7.48
CA ALA A 17 -21.13 12.08 6.76
C ALA A 17 -20.01 12.02 5.73
N VAL A 18 -19.11 11.04 5.84
CA VAL A 18 -18.07 10.78 4.85
C VAL A 18 -18.54 9.65 3.95
N TYR A 19 -18.80 9.97 2.68
CA TYR A 19 -19.23 9.02 1.67
C TYR A 19 -18.04 8.73 0.74
N ASP A 20 -17.40 7.57 0.93
CA ASP A 20 -16.27 7.14 0.13
C ASP A 20 -16.71 6.09 -0.90
N LEU A 21 -16.62 6.44 -2.18
CA LEU A 21 -16.88 5.53 -3.28
C LEU A 21 -15.64 5.45 -4.16
N GLY A 22 -14.83 4.43 -3.88
CA GLY A 22 -13.64 4.09 -4.64
C GLY A 22 -13.93 3.18 -5.85
N GLY A 23 -12.86 2.68 -6.46
CA GLY A 23 -12.94 1.77 -7.61
C GLY A 23 -13.40 0.34 -7.27
N GLY A 24 -13.34 -0.05 -5.99
CA GLY A 24 -13.66 -1.42 -5.55
C GLY A 24 -14.37 -1.55 -4.20
N THR A 25 -14.32 -0.51 -3.37
CA THR A 25 -14.96 -0.46 -2.04
C THR A 25 -15.93 0.71 -1.95
N PHE A 26 -16.88 0.58 -1.03
CA PHE A 26 -17.78 1.65 -0.65
C PHE A 26 -17.86 1.69 0.87
N ASP A 27 -17.54 2.85 1.43
CA ASP A 27 -17.46 3.07 2.86
C ASP A 27 -18.29 4.31 3.21
N ILE A 28 -19.05 4.22 4.30
CA ILE A 28 -19.82 5.33 4.85
C ILE A 28 -19.56 5.43 6.34
N SER A 29 -19.17 6.63 6.75
CA SER A 29 -18.90 6.98 8.13
C SER A 29 -19.78 8.16 8.53
N ILE A 30 -20.44 8.05 9.68
CA ILE A 30 -21.00 9.21 10.37
C ILE A 30 -20.02 9.57 11.48
N LEU A 31 -19.58 10.83 11.52
CA LEU A 31 -18.61 11.32 12.49
C LEU A 31 -19.15 12.56 13.17
N GLU A 32 -18.98 12.65 14.48
CA GLU A 32 -19.23 13.88 15.22
C GLU A 32 -17.90 14.61 15.46
N ILE A 33 -17.82 15.87 15.03
CA ILE A 33 -16.67 16.75 15.26
C ILE A 33 -17.05 17.69 16.39
N GLN A 34 -16.23 17.74 17.45
CA GLN A 34 -16.41 18.65 18.59
C GLN A 34 -15.10 19.42 18.85
N LYS A 35 -15.21 20.73 19.10
CA LYS A 35 -14.09 21.67 19.24
C LYS A 35 -13.45 21.69 20.63
N GLU A 36 -14.11 21.14 21.66
CA GLU A 36 -13.55 21.13 23.02
C GLU A 36 -13.15 19.72 23.50
N LEU A 37 -11.86 19.59 23.75
CA LEU A 37 -11.21 18.49 24.44
C LEU A 37 -11.72 18.38 25.89
N THR A 38 -12.91 17.81 26.16
CA THR A 38 -13.17 17.12 27.46
C THR A 38 -14.40 16.20 27.59
N ARG A 39 -15.13 15.80 26.53
CA ARG A 39 -16.09 14.67 26.65
C ARG A 39 -16.20 13.90 25.33
N PRO A 40 -15.94 12.58 25.29
CA PRO A 40 -16.26 11.78 24.13
C PRO A 40 -17.78 11.55 24.11
N CYS A 41 -18.44 11.85 22.99
CA CYS A 41 -19.73 11.26 22.60
C CYS A 41 -19.51 10.68 21.20
N THR A 42 -19.22 9.38 21.12
CA THR A 42 -20.15 8.28 20.82
C THR A 42 -21.05 8.59 19.63
N LEU A 43 -20.58 8.21 18.44
CA LEU A 43 -21.23 7.26 17.53
C LEU A 43 -20.60 7.37 16.13
N GLN A 44 -19.35 6.89 15.98
CA GLN A 44 -18.82 6.58 14.66
C GLN A 44 -19.39 5.24 14.23
N THR A 45 -19.93 5.15 13.02
CA THR A 45 -20.34 3.88 12.41
C THR A 45 -19.72 3.80 11.04
N ASP A 46 -18.75 2.89 10.89
CA ASP A 46 -18.12 2.56 9.62
C ASP A 46 -18.74 1.29 9.04
N ILE A 47 -19.43 1.45 7.91
CA ILE A 47 -19.92 0.31 7.13
C ILE A 47 -19.04 0.16 5.91
N ASN A 48 -18.05 -0.74 6.01
CA ASN A 48 -17.14 -1.04 4.91
C ASN A 48 -17.67 -2.19 4.05
N LEU A 49 -18.16 -1.89 2.86
CA LEU A 49 -18.49 -2.90 1.86
C LEU A 49 -17.22 -3.30 1.10
N HIS A 50 -16.60 -4.39 1.55
CA HIS A 50 -15.57 -5.07 0.80
C HIS A 50 -16.20 -5.79 -0.40
N TYR A 51 -15.57 -5.63 -1.57
CA TYR A 51 -15.94 -6.25 -2.86
C TYR A 51 -17.28 -5.79 -3.44
N LEU A 52 -17.25 -4.67 -4.18
CA LEU A 52 -18.31 -4.36 -5.15
C LEU A 52 -18.27 -5.26 -6.41
N THR A 53 -17.15 -5.96 -6.71
CA THR A 53 -17.02 -6.99 -7.77
C THR A 53 -15.68 -7.76 -7.60
N MET A 54 -15.61 -9.10 -7.56
CA MET A 54 -15.67 -10.06 -8.68
C MET A 54 -16.29 -11.40 -8.20
N ASP A 55 -17.18 -12.01 -8.99
CA ASP A 55 -17.47 -13.46 -8.93
C ASP A 55 -17.11 -14.10 -10.27
N SER A 56 -17.21 -15.42 -10.38
CA SER A 56 -16.87 -16.20 -11.59
C SER A 56 -17.70 -15.87 -12.84
N SER A 57 -18.66 -14.92 -12.77
CA SER A 57 -19.56 -14.53 -13.86
C SER A 57 -19.30 -13.14 -14.47
N GLY A 58 -18.24 -12.44 -14.07
CA GLY A 58 -17.79 -11.19 -14.70
C GLY A 58 -18.09 -9.90 -13.92
N PRO A 59 -17.76 -8.71 -14.46
CA PRO A 59 -17.87 -7.45 -13.71
C PRO A 59 -19.35 -7.08 -13.49
N LYS A 60 -19.81 -7.09 -12.24
CA LYS A 60 -21.14 -6.56 -11.88
C LYS A 60 -21.09 -5.03 -11.88
N HIS A 61 -21.92 -4.43 -12.72
CA HIS A 61 -22.11 -2.98 -12.77
C HIS A 61 -22.58 -2.42 -11.41
N LEU A 62 -22.06 -1.25 -11.06
CA LEU A 62 -22.44 -0.50 -9.88
C LEU A 62 -23.94 -0.19 -9.90
N ASN A 63 -24.72 -0.91 -9.10
CA ASN A 63 -26.11 -0.57 -8.88
C ASN A 63 -26.17 0.45 -7.75
N MET A 64 -26.33 1.74 -8.09
CA MET A 64 -26.29 2.87 -7.14
C MET A 64 -27.29 2.74 -5.98
N LYS A 65 -28.34 1.93 -6.13
CA LYS A 65 -29.26 1.61 -5.02
C LYS A 65 -28.57 0.86 -3.86
N ARG A 66 -27.45 0.19 -4.11
CA ARG A 66 -26.70 -0.57 -3.11
C ARG A 66 -25.92 0.32 -2.14
N THR A 67 -25.65 1.59 -2.48
CA THR A 67 -24.94 2.51 -1.58
C THR A 67 -25.89 3.24 -0.61
N ILE A 68 -27.18 3.31 -0.93
CA ILE A 68 -28.20 3.99 -0.12
C ILE A 68 -28.47 3.24 1.20
N ALA A 69 -28.65 1.91 1.13
CA ALA A 69 -29.02 1.12 2.30
C ALA A 69 -27.94 1.14 3.42
N PRO A 70 -26.63 1.02 3.11
CA PRO A 70 -25.59 1.22 4.11
C PRO A 70 -25.61 2.62 4.73
N CYS A 71 -25.83 3.68 3.96
CA CYS A 71 -25.91 5.02 4.54
C CYS A 71 -27.08 5.17 5.52
N GLN A 72 -28.26 4.63 5.18
CA GLN A 72 -29.40 4.63 6.10
C GLN A 72 -29.11 3.85 7.39
N LYS A 73 -28.41 2.72 7.25
CA LYS A 73 -27.99 1.90 8.38
C LYS A 73 -26.93 2.58 9.25
N ALA A 74 -25.96 3.26 8.65
CA ALA A 74 -24.94 4.02 9.38
C ALA A 74 -25.58 5.18 10.17
N MET A 75 -26.55 5.86 9.58
CA MET A 75 -27.33 6.88 10.28
C MET A 75 -28.16 6.30 11.43
N GLN A 76 -28.80 5.15 11.22
CA GLN A 76 -29.58 4.47 12.26
C GLN A 76 -28.69 4.00 13.41
N ASP A 77 -27.55 3.38 13.08
CA ASP A 77 -26.57 2.91 14.06
C ASP A 77 -25.94 4.08 14.83
N ALA A 78 -25.79 5.25 14.20
CA ALA A 78 -25.33 6.47 14.83
C ALA A 78 -26.45 7.29 15.49
N GLU A 79 -27.69 6.81 15.50
CA GLU A 79 -28.86 7.49 16.07
C GLU A 79 -29.07 8.93 15.56
N VAL A 80 -28.60 9.24 14.35
CA VAL A 80 -28.71 10.58 13.73
C VAL A 80 -29.79 10.61 12.65
N SER A 81 -30.53 11.71 12.59
CA SER A 81 -31.46 12.00 11.50
C SER A 81 -30.76 12.73 10.35
N LYS A 82 -31.42 12.80 9.18
CA LYS A 82 -30.88 13.50 8.00
C LYS A 82 -30.60 14.98 8.28
N SER A 83 -31.41 15.60 9.14
CA SER A 83 -31.27 17.00 9.54
C SER A 83 -30.04 17.26 10.39
N ASP A 84 -29.61 16.26 11.17
CA ASP A 84 -28.49 16.41 12.13
C ASP A 84 -27.13 16.39 11.42
N VAL A 85 -27.05 15.76 10.24
CA VAL A 85 -25.84 15.67 9.42
C VAL A 85 -25.49 17.04 8.83
N GLY A 86 -24.72 17.85 9.55
CA GLY A 86 -24.30 19.21 9.19
C GLY A 86 -23.52 19.31 7.88
N GLU A 87 -22.77 18.28 7.50
CA GLU A 87 -21.99 18.28 6.25
C GLU A 87 -21.84 16.89 5.65
N VAL A 88 -21.71 16.83 4.32
CA VAL A 88 -21.47 15.57 3.60
C VAL A 88 -20.20 15.73 2.78
N VAL A 89 -19.21 14.88 3.03
CA VAL A 89 -17.91 14.89 2.33
C VAL A 89 -17.88 13.72 1.37
N LEU A 90 -17.55 13.99 0.10
CA LEU A 90 -17.37 12.97 -0.93
C LEU A 90 -15.89 12.61 -1.06
N VAL A 91 -15.59 11.32 -1.05
CA VAL A 91 -14.23 10.79 -1.18
C VAL A 91 -14.24 9.69 -2.25
N GLY A 92 -13.14 9.56 -2.99
CA GLY A 92 -12.98 8.55 -4.02
C GLY A 92 -13.47 9.00 -5.40
N GLY A 93 -12.74 8.61 -6.44
CA GLY A 93 -12.93 9.10 -7.80
C GLY A 93 -14.32 8.83 -8.41
N MET A 94 -15.03 7.78 -7.97
CA MET A 94 -16.37 7.47 -8.49
C MET A 94 -17.43 8.47 -7.99
N THR A 95 -17.16 9.22 -6.92
CA THR A 95 -18.05 10.30 -6.44
C THR A 95 -18.10 11.52 -7.36
N ARG A 96 -17.20 11.61 -8.35
CA ARG A 96 -17.22 12.64 -9.40
C ARG A 96 -18.40 12.49 -10.35
N MET A 97 -19.03 11.32 -10.41
CA MET A 97 -20.19 11.08 -11.26
C MET A 97 -21.38 11.97 -10.81
N PRO A 98 -21.97 12.81 -11.68
CA PRO A 98 -23.07 13.71 -11.30
C PRO A 98 -24.26 13.00 -10.67
N LYS A 99 -24.56 11.77 -11.14
CA LYS A 99 -25.65 10.98 -10.57
C LYS A 99 -25.39 10.57 -9.12
N VAL A 100 -24.13 10.27 -8.76
CA VAL A 100 -23.75 9.91 -7.39
C VAL A 100 -23.94 11.12 -6.48
N GLN A 101 -23.46 12.29 -6.91
CA GLN A 101 -23.64 13.56 -6.17
C GLN A 101 -25.12 13.88 -5.95
N GLN A 102 -25.95 13.72 -6.99
CA GLN A 102 -27.40 13.91 -6.87
C GLN A 102 -28.03 12.91 -5.90
N THR A 103 -27.64 11.64 -5.95
CA THR A 103 -28.17 10.60 -5.05
C THR A 103 -27.80 10.89 -3.60
N VAL A 104 -26.57 11.33 -3.34
CA VAL A 104 -26.11 11.74 -2.01
C VAL A 104 -26.88 12.99 -1.54
N GLN A 105 -27.10 13.96 -2.43
CA GLN A 105 -27.90 15.14 -2.12
C GLN A 105 -29.35 14.80 -1.77
N ASP A 106 -29.98 13.90 -2.52
CA ASP A 106 -31.35 13.42 -2.26
C ASP A 106 -31.41 12.61 -0.95
N LEU A 107 -30.35 11.87 -0.65
CA LEU A 107 -30.25 11.03 0.53
C LEU A 107 -30.14 11.84 1.82
N PHE A 108 -29.20 12.79 1.88
CA PHE A 108 -28.91 13.59 3.07
C PHE A 108 -29.65 14.95 3.08
N GLY A 109 -30.31 15.33 1.99
CA GLY A 109 -31.04 16.59 1.87
C GLY A 109 -30.15 17.83 1.78
N ARG A 110 -28.85 17.65 1.49
CA ARG A 110 -27.85 18.72 1.49
C ARG A 110 -26.86 18.55 0.34
N ALA A 111 -26.41 19.66 -0.24
CA ALA A 111 -25.35 19.62 -1.24
C ALA A 111 -24.03 19.11 -0.60
N PRO A 112 -23.33 18.16 -1.22
CA PRO A 112 -22.05 17.70 -0.72
C PRO A 112 -21.00 18.82 -0.76
N SER A 113 -20.11 18.80 0.24
CA SER A 113 -19.02 19.76 0.39
C SER A 113 -17.99 19.59 -0.71
N LYS A 114 -17.46 20.71 -1.19
CA LYS A 114 -16.33 20.78 -2.14
C LYS A 114 -15.03 21.19 -1.47
N ALA A 115 -15.01 21.23 -0.14
CA ALA A 115 -13.85 21.67 0.64
C ALA A 115 -12.67 20.70 0.55
N VAL A 116 -12.91 19.44 0.17
CA VAL A 116 -11.91 18.38 0.14
C VAL A 116 -11.73 17.86 -1.27
N ASN A 117 -10.49 17.63 -1.67
CA ASN A 117 -10.18 16.93 -2.91
C ASN A 117 -10.45 15.42 -2.72
N PRO A 118 -11.39 14.80 -3.47
CA PRO A 118 -11.79 13.41 -3.27
C PRO A 118 -10.66 12.40 -3.50
N ASP A 119 -9.61 12.77 -4.23
CA ASP A 119 -8.49 11.87 -4.56
C ASP A 119 -7.33 11.96 -3.55
N GLU A 120 -7.23 13.06 -2.80
CA GLU A 120 -6.10 13.33 -1.88
C GLU A 120 -6.51 13.29 -0.40
N ALA A 121 -7.80 13.40 -0.10
CA ALA A 121 -8.36 13.46 1.26
C ALA A 121 -7.82 12.38 2.19
N VAL A 122 -7.76 11.14 1.69
CA VAL A 122 -7.33 9.98 2.47
C VAL A 122 -5.84 10.06 2.78
N ALA A 123 -5.02 10.42 1.79
CA ALA A 123 -3.57 10.54 1.95
C ALA A 123 -3.19 11.68 2.91
N ILE A 124 -3.84 12.83 2.79
CA ILE A 124 -3.66 13.97 3.72
C ILE A 124 -4.06 13.55 5.14
N GLY A 125 -5.21 12.88 5.29
CA GLY A 125 -5.67 12.41 6.59
C GLY A 125 -4.72 11.38 7.23
N ALA A 126 -4.10 10.52 6.42
CA ALA A 126 -3.08 9.59 6.89
C ALA A 126 -1.79 10.30 7.33
N ALA A 127 -1.36 11.34 6.61
CA ALA A 127 -0.21 12.15 7.00
C ALA A 127 -0.45 12.89 8.32
N ILE A 128 -1.66 13.46 8.51
CA ILE A 128 -2.08 14.09 9.77
C ILE A 128 -2.02 13.08 10.91
N GLN A 129 -2.56 11.87 10.71
CA GLN A 129 -2.50 10.81 11.71
C GLN A 129 -1.04 10.44 12.07
N GLY A 130 -0.13 10.41 11.09
CA GLY A 130 1.29 10.24 11.33
C GLY A 130 1.89 11.35 12.21
N GLY A 131 1.54 12.61 11.94
CA GLY A 131 1.93 13.76 12.77
C GLY A 131 1.39 13.67 14.21
N VAL A 132 0.16 13.19 14.39
CA VAL A 132 -0.43 12.94 15.73
C VAL A 132 0.35 11.87 16.49
N LEU A 133 0.76 10.79 15.82
CA LEU A 133 1.54 9.70 16.43
C LEU A 133 2.95 10.14 16.84
N VAL A 134 3.56 11.04 16.08
CA VAL A 134 4.89 11.63 16.40
C VAL A 134 4.77 12.70 17.49
N GLY A 135 3.60 13.32 17.64
CA GLY A 135 3.33 14.40 18.59
C GLY A 135 3.49 15.81 18.00
N ASP A 136 3.67 15.93 16.68
CA ASP A 136 3.72 17.21 15.97
C ASP A 136 2.34 17.87 15.87
N VAL A 137 1.27 17.09 16.01
CA VAL A 137 -0.12 17.55 16.03
C VAL A 137 -0.75 17.14 17.35
N THR A 138 -1.01 18.10 18.25
CA THR A 138 -1.42 17.83 19.63
C THR A 138 -2.93 17.90 19.88
N ASP A 139 -3.68 18.57 19.01
CA ASP A 139 -5.07 18.96 19.29
C ASP A 139 -6.11 18.08 18.58
N VAL A 140 -5.70 16.89 18.13
CA VAL A 140 -6.55 15.95 17.39
C VAL A 140 -6.58 14.62 18.12
N LEU A 141 -7.75 14.27 18.67
CA LEU A 141 -8.02 12.94 19.20
C LEU A 141 -8.97 12.22 18.27
N LEU A 142 -8.52 11.10 17.70
CA LEU A 142 -9.35 10.22 16.88
C LEU A 142 -9.76 9.00 17.71
N LEU A 143 -11.07 8.73 17.76
CA LEU A 143 -11.64 7.53 18.36
C LEU A 143 -12.29 6.72 17.25
N ASP A 144 -11.68 5.58 16.91
CA ASP A 144 -12.17 4.70 15.85
C ASP A 144 -13.10 3.61 16.40
N VAL A 145 -13.80 2.90 15.52
CA VAL A 145 -14.77 1.86 15.88
C VAL A 145 -14.59 0.56 15.09
N ILE A 146 -15.11 -0.54 15.62
CA ILE A 146 -15.05 -1.84 14.92
C ILE A 146 -16.23 -1.95 13.95
N PRO A 147 -16.03 -2.18 12.65
CA PRO A 147 -17.13 -2.20 11.67
C PRO A 147 -18.03 -3.44 11.76
N LEU A 148 -17.55 -4.52 12.39
CA LEU A 148 -18.23 -5.82 12.45
C LEU A 148 -18.33 -6.32 13.90
N SER A 149 -19.43 -7.01 14.21
CA SER A 149 -19.57 -7.71 15.48
C SER A 149 -18.61 -8.88 15.54
N LEU A 150 -17.92 -9.03 16.66
CA LEU A 150 -17.01 -10.14 16.93
C LEU A 150 -17.63 -11.05 17.98
N GLY A 151 -17.43 -12.35 17.81
CA GLY A 151 -18.06 -13.36 18.65
C GLY A 151 -17.46 -14.72 18.44
N ILE A 152 -17.95 -15.69 19.20
CA ILE A 152 -17.56 -17.09 19.08
C ILE A 152 -18.74 -17.94 18.70
N GLU A 153 -18.45 -19.06 18.05
CA GLU A 153 -19.41 -20.12 17.84
C GLU A 153 -19.48 -20.98 19.10
N THR A 154 -20.67 -21.06 19.70
CA THR A 154 -20.95 -21.94 20.83
C THR A 154 -21.68 -23.19 20.37
N LEU A 155 -21.64 -24.25 21.20
CA LEU A 155 -22.41 -25.49 21.00
C LEU A 155 -23.85 -25.21 20.58
N GLY A 156 -24.32 -25.92 19.54
CA GLY A 156 -25.61 -25.66 18.91
C GLY A 156 -25.54 -24.65 17.75
N VAL A 157 -24.33 -24.32 17.27
CA VAL A 157 -24.10 -23.45 16.10
C VAL A 157 -24.62 -22.02 16.31
N VAL A 158 -24.71 -21.59 17.57
CA VAL A 158 -25.18 -20.25 17.90
C VAL A 158 -23.98 -19.31 17.95
N PHE A 159 -24.00 -18.26 17.13
CA PHE A 159 -23.03 -17.18 17.19
C PHE A 159 -23.33 -16.27 18.39
N THR A 160 -22.48 -16.37 19.42
CA THR A 160 -22.56 -15.50 20.60
C THR A 160 -21.67 -14.29 20.37
N LYS A 161 -22.27 -13.11 20.30
CA LYS A 161 -21.55 -11.83 20.14
C LYS A 161 -20.90 -11.43 21.45
N LEU A 162 -19.60 -11.15 21.43
CA LEU A 162 -18.86 -10.60 22.57
C LEU A 162 -18.64 -9.09 22.43
N ILE A 163 -18.36 -8.63 21.22
CA ILE A 163 -18.17 -7.21 20.90
C ILE A 163 -19.13 -6.85 19.78
N ASN A 164 -19.91 -5.79 20.00
CA ASN A 164 -20.86 -5.30 19.02
C ASN A 164 -20.13 -4.48 17.95
N ARG A 165 -20.67 -4.46 16.72
CA ARG A 165 -20.22 -3.49 15.72
C ARG A 165 -20.39 -2.07 16.28
N ASN A 166 -19.57 -1.16 15.79
CA ASN A 166 -19.50 0.25 16.18
C ASN A 166 -19.05 0.45 17.64
N THR A 167 -18.46 -0.57 18.28
CA THR A 167 -17.80 -0.39 19.58
C THR A 167 -16.48 0.35 19.37
N THR A 168 -16.24 1.39 20.16
CA THR A 168 -15.01 2.20 20.14
C THR A 168 -13.78 1.37 20.48
N ILE A 169 -12.68 1.59 19.77
CA ILE A 169 -11.36 0.99 20.03
C ILE A 169 -10.38 2.03 20.59
N PRO A 170 -9.40 1.60 21.43
CA PRO A 170 -9.15 0.22 21.88
C PRO A 170 -10.20 -0.31 22.86
N THR A 171 -10.49 -1.62 22.81
CA THR A 171 -11.48 -2.24 23.70
C THR A 171 -11.14 -3.69 24.05
N LYS A 172 -11.54 -4.10 25.25
CA LYS A 172 -11.30 -5.45 25.78
C LYS A 172 -12.57 -6.01 26.38
N LYS A 173 -12.94 -7.22 25.97
CA LYS A 173 -14.08 -7.97 26.53
C LYS A 173 -13.69 -9.41 26.82
N SER A 174 -14.00 -9.85 28.04
CA SER A 174 -13.81 -11.23 28.49
C SER A 174 -15.16 -11.82 28.87
N GLN A 175 -15.39 -13.06 28.47
CA GLN A 175 -16.57 -13.82 28.85
C GLN A 175 -16.18 -15.26 29.17
N VAL A 176 -16.77 -15.78 30.25
CA VAL A 176 -16.55 -17.17 30.69
C VAL A 176 -17.58 -18.07 30.04
N PHE A 177 -17.09 -19.14 29.42
CA PHE A 177 -17.86 -20.22 28.82
C PHE A 177 -17.60 -21.52 29.57
N SER A 178 -18.54 -22.45 29.49
CA SER A 178 -18.39 -23.78 30.08
C SER A 178 -18.79 -24.85 29.07
N THR A 179 -18.27 -26.05 29.24
CA THR A 179 -18.58 -27.21 28.39
C THR A 179 -20.02 -27.64 28.62
N ALA A 180 -20.80 -27.76 27.53
CA ALA A 180 -22.20 -28.15 27.60
C ALA A 180 -22.41 -29.67 27.65
N THR A 181 -21.39 -30.46 27.32
CA THR A 181 -21.44 -31.93 27.30
C THR A 181 -20.18 -32.56 27.89
N ASP A 182 -20.34 -33.65 28.63
CA ASP A 182 -19.26 -34.44 29.20
C ASP A 182 -18.36 -35.01 28.10
N GLY A 183 -17.04 -34.83 28.22
CA GLY A 183 -16.06 -35.48 27.33
C GLY A 183 -16.09 -34.99 25.88
N GLN A 184 -16.38 -33.71 25.64
CA GLN A 184 -16.47 -33.13 24.31
C GLN A 184 -15.14 -33.18 23.54
N ALA A 185 -14.91 -34.29 22.85
CA ALA A 185 -13.99 -34.41 21.72
C ALA A 185 -14.76 -34.10 20.44
N GLU A 186 -14.19 -33.20 19.64
CA GLU A 186 -14.51 -32.84 18.25
C GLU A 186 -15.74 -33.52 17.62
N GLY A 187 -16.79 -32.74 17.32
CA GLY A 187 -17.89 -33.24 16.50
C GLY A 187 -18.96 -32.23 16.11
N GLY A 188 -19.14 -32.04 14.79
CA GLY A 188 -20.48 -31.99 14.19
C GLY A 188 -20.94 -30.69 13.50
N ARG A 189 -20.46 -30.49 12.26
CA ARG A 189 -21.09 -29.86 11.07
C ARG A 189 -22.14 -28.72 11.21
N GLU A 190 -21.80 -27.63 10.52
CA GLU A 190 -22.56 -26.82 9.54
C GLU A 190 -23.87 -26.14 9.96
N MET A 191 -23.75 -24.91 10.46
CA MET A 191 -24.63 -23.78 10.13
C MET A 191 -24.04 -22.41 10.56
N THR A 192 -22.81 -22.11 10.15
CA THR A 192 -22.17 -20.79 10.30
C THR A 192 -21.70 -20.26 8.94
N GLY A 193 -22.39 -20.63 7.86
CA GLY A 193 -22.01 -20.26 6.48
C GLY A 193 -22.09 -18.76 6.17
N ASP A 194 -22.80 -17.97 6.97
CA ASP A 194 -23.06 -16.55 6.68
C ASP A 194 -22.04 -15.58 7.31
N ASN A 195 -21.19 -16.06 8.23
CA ASN A 195 -20.19 -15.23 8.92
C ASN A 195 -18.77 -15.61 8.47
N LYS A 196 -17.87 -14.63 8.42
CA LYS A 196 -16.45 -14.87 8.10
C LYS A 196 -15.74 -15.50 9.30
N LEU A 197 -15.27 -16.73 9.14
CA LEU A 197 -14.37 -17.36 10.13
C LEU A 197 -13.04 -16.61 10.16
N LEU A 198 -12.66 -16.14 11.35
CA LEU A 198 -11.40 -15.41 11.55
C LEU A 198 -10.27 -16.33 12.02
N GLY A 199 -10.59 -17.41 12.72
CA GLY A 199 -9.60 -18.37 13.24
C GLY A 199 -10.25 -19.41 14.14
N GLN A 200 -9.51 -20.48 14.40
CA GLN A 200 -9.89 -21.55 15.31
C GLN A 200 -8.74 -21.78 16.30
N PHE A 201 -9.06 -21.91 17.58
CA PHE A 201 -8.10 -22.30 18.61
C PHE A 201 -8.62 -23.53 19.36
N THR A 202 -7.71 -24.47 19.63
CA THR A 202 -7.99 -25.66 20.43
C THR A 202 -7.19 -25.57 21.71
N LEU A 203 -7.87 -25.61 22.86
CA LEU A 203 -7.19 -25.67 24.16
C LEU A 203 -6.73 -27.11 24.41
N ILE A 204 -5.42 -27.31 24.46
CA ILE A 204 -4.79 -28.62 24.70
C ILE A 204 -4.43 -28.71 26.20
N GLY A 205 -4.59 -29.90 26.79
CA GLY A 205 -4.16 -30.15 28.17
C GLY A 205 -5.24 -29.98 29.25
N ILE A 206 -6.51 -29.83 28.86
CA ILE A 206 -7.63 -29.79 29.81
C ILE A 206 -7.98 -31.22 30.26
N PRO A 207 -7.96 -31.54 31.56
CA PRO A 207 -8.37 -32.85 32.06
C PRO A 207 -9.87 -33.06 31.83
N PRO A 208 -10.34 -34.29 31.55
CA PRO A 208 -11.76 -34.59 31.44
C PRO A 208 -12.47 -34.21 32.73
N ALA A 209 -13.46 -33.32 32.64
CA ALA A 209 -14.27 -32.89 33.78
C ALA A 209 -15.76 -32.92 33.41
N PRO A 210 -16.65 -33.08 34.41
CA PRO A 210 -18.09 -33.01 34.20
C PRO A 210 -18.53 -31.65 33.63
N CYS A 211 -19.65 -31.64 32.91
CA CYS A 211 -20.25 -30.44 32.34
C CYS A 211 -20.45 -29.36 33.41
N GLY A 212 -20.18 -28.10 33.05
CA GLY A 212 -20.31 -26.98 33.99
C GLY A 212 -19.09 -26.75 34.90
N VAL A 213 -18.15 -27.69 35.00
CA VAL A 213 -16.97 -27.56 35.88
C VAL A 213 -15.85 -26.75 35.22
N LEU A 214 -15.63 -26.95 33.92
CA LEU A 214 -14.61 -26.20 33.18
C LEU A 214 -15.08 -24.76 32.96
N GLN A 215 -14.23 -23.80 33.30
CA GLN A 215 -14.49 -22.38 33.12
C GLN A 215 -13.45 -21.79 32.18
N ILE A 216 -13.79 -21.73 30.90
CA ILE A 216 -12.94 -21.20 29.84
C ILE A 216 -13.27 -19.72 29.66
N GLU A 217 -12.36 -18.85 30.05
CA GLU A 217 -12.44 -17.41 29.81
C GLU A 217 -11.88 -17.08 28.44
N VAL A 218 -12.74 -16.61 27.54
CA VAL A 218 -12.34 -16.10 26.24
C VAL A 218 -12.30 -14.58 26.31
N THR A 219 -11.18 -14.00 25.91
CA THR A 219 -10.92 -12.57 25.90
C THR A 219 -10.62 -12.11 24.49
N PHE A 220 -11.36 -11.11 24.04
CA PHE A 220 -11.08 -10.34 22.84
C PHE A 220 -10.46 -9.02 23.25
N ASP A 221 -9.26 -8.74 22.76
CA ASP A 221 -8.51 -7.51 22.98
C ASP A 221 -8.24 -6.88 21.62
N ILE A 222 -8.71 -5.64 21.42
CA ILE A 222 -8.62 -4.94 20.14
C ILE A 222 -7.83 -3.67 20.37
N ASP A 223 -6.70 -3.58 19.68
CA ASP A 223 -5.79 -2.46 19.79
C ASP A 223 -6.30 -1.22 19.03
N ALA A 224 -5.55 -0.12 19.15
CA ALA A 224 -5.86 1.12 18.44
C ALA A 224 -5.70 1.02 16.90
N ASN A 225 -5.05 -0.03 16.40
CA ASN A 225 -4.88 -0.30 14.97
C ASN A 225 -6.02 -1.19 14.42
N GLY A 226 -6.94 -1.66 15.28
CA GLY A 226 -7.98 -2.61 14.92
C GLY A 226 -7.49 -4.05 14.74
N ILE A 227 -6.31 -4.40 15.24
CA ILE A 227 -5.80 -5.77 15.34
C ILE A 227 -6.50 -6.46 16.51
N THR A 228 -7.06 -7.64 16.24
CA THR A 228 -7.79 -8.41 17.24
C THR A 228 -6.89 -9.52 17.79
N HIS A 229 -6.62 -9.47 19.08
CA HIS A 229 -6.02 -10.55 19.85
C HIS A 229 -7.14 -11.33 20.54
N VAL A 230 -7.17 -12.64 20.31
CA VAL A 230 -8.11 -13.53 20.96
C VAL A 230 -7.34 -14.48 21.84
N SER A 231 -7.60 -14.47 23.13
CA SER A 231 -7.04 -15.42 24.08
C SER A 231 -8.14 -16.22 24.75
N ALA A 232 -7.87 -17.48 25.00
CA ALA A 232 -8.73 -18.37 25.77
C ALA A 232 -7.91 -19.00 26.88
N LYS A 233 -8.43 -18.95 28.10
CA LYS A 233 -7.77 -19.45 29.30
C LYS A 233 -8.72 -20.25 30.15
N ASP A 234 -8.34 -21.47 30.50
CA ASP A 234 -9.05 -22.22 31.52
C ASP A 234 -8.67 -21.70 32.92
N LYS A 235 -9.67 -21.26 33.70
CA LYS A 235 -9.46 -20.76 35.07
C LYS A 235 -9.03 -21.85 36.04
N GLY A 236 -9.34 -23.12 35.76
CA GLY A 236 -8.98 -24.24 36.63
C GLY A 236 -7.51 -24.67 36.47
N THR A 237 -7.10 -24.97 35.24
CA THR A 237 -5.75 -25.46 34.95
C THR A 237 -4.72 -24.37 34.69
N GLY A 238 -5.16 -23.16 34.35
CA GLY A 238 -4.28 -22.08 33.92
C GLY A 238 -3.75 -22.24 32.49
N CYS A 239 -4.14 -23.30 31.78
CA CYS A 239 -3.82 -23.49 30.37
C CYS A 239 -4.42 -22.35 29.55
N GLU A 240 -3.59 -21.68 28.76
CA GLU A 240 -3.99 -20.59 27.88
C GLU A 240 -3.50 -20.84 26.46
N GLN A 241 -4.33 -20.45 25.49
CA GLN A 241 -3.98 -20.39 24.09
C GLN A 241 -4.41 -19.04 23.55
N GLN A 242 -3.57 -18.43 22.72
CA GLN A 242 -3.88 -17.15 22.09
C GLN A 242 -3.62 -17.22 20.59
N ILE A 243 -4.41 -16.47 19.83
CA ILE A 243 -4.22 -16.23 18.41
C ILE A 243 -4.28 -14.73 18.16
N THR A 244 -3.31 -14.23 17.39
CA THR A 244 -3.38 -12.89 16.84
C THR A 244 -3.95 -12.99 15.44
N ILE A 245 -5.09 -12.35 15.22
CA ILE A 245 -5.77 -12.40 13.94
C ILE A 245 -5.29 -11.20 13.13
N HIS A 246 -4.34 -11.45 12.22
CA HIS A 246 -3.91 -10.46 11.24
C HIS A 246 -4.89 -10.42 10.07
N LYS A 247 -5.09 -9.24 9.47
CA LYS A 247 -5.99 -9.08 8.31
C LYS A 247 -5.45 -9.76 7.05
N ASP A 248 -4.14 -9.96 6.95
CA ASP A 248 -3.46 -10.65 5.85
C ASP A 248 -2.14 -11.26 6.37
N ASP A 249 -1.69 -12.36 5.77
CA ASP A 249 -0.39 -13.00 6.03
C ASP A 249 0.78 -12.06 5.63
N ILE A 250 1.05 -11.06 6.45
CA ILE A 250 2.05 -10.01 6.21
C ILE A 250 3.44 -10.60 5.98
N GLU A 251 3.80 -11.69 6.65
CA GLU A 251 5.12 -12.31 6.46
C GLU A 251 5.34 -12.85 5.04
N ASN A 252 4.30 -13.45 4.43
CA ASN A 252 4.39 -13.94 3.06
C ASN A 252 4.38 -12.78 2.06
N MET A 253 3.66 -11.70 2.35
CA MET A 253 3.63 -10.49 1.52
C MET A 253 4.94 -9.70 1.59
N VAL A 254 5.55 -9.58 2.77
CA VAL A 254 6.85 -8.93 2.98
C VAL A 254 7.96 -9.70 2.27
N LYS A 255 8.00 -11.04 2.41
CA LYS A 255 8.97 -11.86 1.68
C LYS A 255 8.80 -11.76 0.16
N ASN A 256 7.58 -11.64 -0.34
CA ASN A 256 7.34 -11.46 -1.77
C ASN A 256 7.71 -10.04 -2.22
N ALA A 257 7.44 -9.01 -1.42
CA ALA A 257 7.83 -7.63 -1.70
C ALA A 257 9.35 -7.45 -1.70
N GLU A 258 10.07 -8.07 -0.77
CA GLU A 258 11.54 -8.07 -0.72
C GLU A 258 12.14 -8.73 -1.97
N LYS A 259 11.59 -9.87 -2.41
CA LYS A 259 12.01 -10.53 -3.66
C LYS A 259 11.74 -9.65 -4.89
N CYS A 260 10.55 -9.04 -4.96
CA CYS A 260 10.24 -8.11 -6.05
C CYS A 260 11.17 -6.89 -6.06
N ALA A 261 11.50 -6.35 -4.89
CA ALA A 261 12.44 -5.23 -4.76
C ALA A 261 13.86 -5.62 -5.22
N GLU A 262 14.32 -6.83 -4.89
CA GLU A 262 15.61 -7.33 -5.36
C GLU A 262 15.61 -7.55 -6.89
N GLU A 263 14.53 -8.10 -7.46
CA GLU A 263 14.39 -8.25 -8.90
C GLU A 263 14.35 -6.89 -9.63
N ASP A 264 13.66 -5.90 -9.07
CA ASP A 264 13.57 -4.57 -9.65
C ASP A 264 14.89 -3.81 -9.55
N GLN A 265 15.64 -4.00 -8.47
CA GLN A 265 17.01 -3.49 -8.34
C GLN A 265 17.95 -4.10 -9.41
N ARG A 266 17.88 -5.42 -9.62
CA ARG A 266 18.65 -6.08 -10.70
C ARG A 266 18.24 -5.59 -12.09
N LYS A 267 16.95 -5.37 -12.34
CA LYS A 267 16.48 -4.78 -13.59
C LYS A 267 17.00 -3.35 -13.76
N LYS A 268 17.00 -2.54 -12.70
CA LYS A 268 17.52 -1.18 -12.72
C LYS A 268 19.01 -1.15 -13.04
N GLU A 269 19.82 -1.94 -12.35
CA GLU A 269 21.26 -2.09 -12.62
C GLU A 269 21.53 -2.54 -14.05
N ARG A 270 20.71 -3.45 -14.58
CA ARG A 270 20.78 -3.89 -15.97
C ARG A 270 20.46 -2.77 -16.96
N VAL A 271 19.40 -2.00 -16.70
CA VAL A 271 19.00 -0.87 -17.54
C VAL A 271 20.07 0.22 -17.52
N GLU A 272 20.65 0.52 -16.36
CA GLU A 272 21.76 1.47 -16.22
C GLU A 272 23.01 1.00 -16.99
N ALA A 273 23.37 -0.29 -16.89
CA ALA A 273 24.48 -0.86 -17.66
C ALA A 273 24.26 -0.79 -19.17
N VAL A 274 23.03 -1.02 -19.64
CA VAL A 274 22.64 -0.87 -21.06
C VAL A 274 22.79 0.58 -21.52
N ILE A 275 22.27 1.55 -20.76
CA ILE A 275 22.37 2.98 -21.08
C ILE A 275 23.83 3.43 -21.12
N MET A 276 24.63 3.02 -20.13
CA MET A 276 26.06 3.33 -20.07
C MET A 276 26.79 2.78 -21.30
N THR A 277 26.48 1.54 -21.70
CA THR A 277 27.09 0.91 -22.87
C THR A 277 26.69 1.59 -24.17
N GLU A 278 25.40 1.91 -24.35
CA GLU A 278 24.91 2.63 -25.53
C GLU A 278 25.60 3.99 -25.67
N GLY A 279 25.81 4.71 -24.55
CA GLY A 279 26.61 5.93 -24.50
C GLY A 279 28.06 5.73 -24.93
N ILE A 280 28.75 4.70 -24.41
CA ILE A 280 30.14 4.37 -24.80
C ILE A 280 30.22 4.02 -26.30
N ILE A 281 29.26 3.28 -26.85
CA ILE A 281 29.21 2.96 -28.28
C ILE A 281 29.08 4.24 -29.09
N GLN A 282 28.12 5.11 -28.76
CA GLN A 282 27.89 6.35 -29.49
C GLN A 282 29.10 7.30 -29.42
N ASP A 283 29.70 7.45 -28.24
CA ASP A 283 30.92 8.26 -28.06
C ASP A 283 32.09 7.70 -28.87
N THR A 284 32.23 6.37 -28.91
CA THR A 284 33.28 5.71 -29.66
C THR A 284 33.05 5.87 -31.16
N GLU A 285 31.82 5.69 -31.65
CA GLU A 285 31.47 5.92 -33.06
C GLU A 285 31.72 7.36 -33.50
N THR A 286 31.31 8.34 -32.69
CA THR A 286 31.52 9.78 -32.97
C THR A 286 33.01 10.10 -33.09
N LYS A 287 33.82 9.66 -32.11
CA LYS A 287 35.27 9.88 -32.14
C LYS A 287 35.94 9.10 -33.28
N MET A 288 35.44 7.92 -33.65
CA MET A 288 35.94 7.20 -34.82
C MET A 288 35.67 7.93 -36.15
N GLU A 289 34.54 8.65 -36.25
CA GLU A 289 34.25 9.51 -37.40
C GLU A 289 35.15 10.75 -37.42
N GLU A 290 35.39 11.39 -36.27
CA GLU A 290 36.26 12.57 -36.15
C GLU A 290 37.73 12.28 -36.51
N PHE A 291 38.23 11.10 -36.15
CA PHE A 291 39.64 10.70 -36.37
C PHE A 291 39.83 9.75 -37.56
N LYS A 292 38.82 9.61 -38.43
CA LYS A 292 38.78 8.62 -39.53
C LYS A 292 40.01 8.61 -40.44
N ASP A 293 40.60 9.77 -40.70
CA ASP A 293 41.76 9.92 -41.60
C ASP A 293 43.12 9.65 -40.93
N LYS A 294 43.16 9.55 -39.59
CA LYS A 294 44.40 9.47 -38.79
C LYS A 294 44.62 8.12 -38.13
N LEU A 295 43.61 7.25 -38.18
CA LEU A 295 43.62 5.94 -37.53
C LEU A 295 44.04 4.81 -38.48
N PRO A 296 44.76 3.79 -38.00
CA PRO A 296 45.05 2.60 -38.80
C PRO A 296 43.75 1.89 -39.19
N ALA A 297 43.59 1.59 -40.48
CA ALA A 297 42.39 0.92 -41.00
C ALA A 297 42.12 -0.45 -40.32
N ASP A 298 43.18 -1.18 -39.96
CA ASP A 298 43.08 -2.47 -39.26
C ASP A 298 42.51 -2.35 -37.83
N GLU A 299 42.84 -1.28 -37.11
CA GLU A 299 42.33 -1.09 -35.74
C GLU A 299 40.90 -0.51 -35.74
N CYS A 300 40.58 0.34 -36.72
CA CYS A 300 39.21 0.80 -36.95
C CYS A 300 38.25 -0.35 -37.29
N ASN A 301 38.70 -1.35 -38.06
CA ASN A 301 37.86 -2.51 -38.40
C ASN A 301 37.62 -3.41 -37.18
N LYS A 302 38.67 -3.65 -36.36
CA LYS A 302 38.53 -4.40 -35.10
C LYS A 302 37.56 -3.73 -34.13
N LEU A 303 37.61 -2.40 -34.01
CA LEU A 303 36.73 -1.66 -33.12
C LEU A 303 35.27 -1.64 -33.62
N LYS A 304 35.05 -1.59 -34.95
CA LYS A 304 33.71 -1.75 -35.56
C LYS A 304 33.12 -3.14 -35.35
N GLU A 305 33.92 -4.20 -35.47
CA GLU A 305 33.48 -5.56 -35.16
C GLU A 305 33.08 -5.68 -33.69
N GLU A 306 33.84 -5.08 -32.77
CA GLU A 306 33.54 -5.11 -31.34
C GLU A 306 32.28 -4.31 -30.97
N ILE A 307 32.06 -3.16 -31.62
CA ILE A 307 30.80 -2.40 -31.52
C ILE A 307 29.61 -3.22 -32.04
N SER A 308 29.77 -3.95 -33.14
CA SER A 308 28.71 -4.82 -33.68
C SER A 308 28.34 -5.95 -32.72
N LYS A 309 29.35 -6.61 -32.12
CA LYS A 309 29.12 -7.63 -31.08
C LYS A 309 28.43 -7.04 -29.85
N MET A 310 28.80 -5.81 -29.45
CA MET A 310 28.17 -5.16 -28.32
C MET A 310 26.71 -4.80 -28.62
N ARG A 311 26.39 -4.36 -29.84
CA ARG A 311 25.00 -4.15 -30.29
C ARG A 311 24.18 -5.44 -30.30
N GLU A 312 24.77 -6.57 -30.66
CA GLU A 312 24.11 -7.88 -30.59
C GLU A 312 23.89 -8.35 -29.15
N LEU A 313 24.84 -8.12 -28.24
CA LEU A 313 24.68 -8.36 -26.80
C LEU A 313 23.59 -7.47 -26.21
N LEU A 314 23.55 -6.20 -26.61
CA LEU A 314 22.48 -5.26 -26.28
C LEU A 314 21.17 -5.57 -27.01
N ALA A 315 21.10 -6.47 -28.00
CA ALA A 315 19.83 -6.94 -28.55
C ALA A 315 19.26 -8.11 -27.73
N ARG A 316 20.11 -8.80 -26.95
CA ARG A 316 19.75 -9.89 -26.03
C ARG A 316 19.58 -9.36 -24.60
N LYS A 317 18.88 -8.23 -24.46
CA LYS A 317 18.63 -7.52 -23.18
C LYS A 317 17.83 -8.31 -22.15
N ASP A 318 17.43 -9.55 -22.42
CA ASP A 318 16.68 -10.40 -21.48
C ASP A 318 17.50 -11.57 -20.91
N SER A 319 18.57 -12.01 -21.57
CA SER A 319 19.36 -13.20 -21.17
C SER A 319 20.67 -12.95 -20.41
N GLU A 320 21.23 -11.73 -20.43
CA GLU A 320 22.54 -11.41 -19.82
C GLU A 320 22.45 -10.63 -18.50
N THR A 321 23.34 -10.89 -17.54
CA THR A 321 23.42 -10.15 -16.27
C THR A 321 24.01 -8.74 -16.47
N GLY A 322 23.59 -7.76 -15.65
CA GLY A 322 24.11 -6.39 -15.70
C GLY A 322 25.63 -6.32 -15.60
N GLU A 323 26.24 -7.19 -14.78
CA GLU A 323 27.70 -7.27 -14.63
C GLU A 323 28.43 -7.66 -15.92
N ASN A 324 27.90 -8.61 -16.70
CA ASN A 324 28.50 -9.04 -17.97
C ASN A 324 28.52 -7.87 -18.98
N ILE A 325 27.43 -7.10 -19.01
CA ILE A 325 27.30 -5.92 -19.89
C ILE A 325 28.32 -4.85 -19.48
N THR A 326 28.45 -4.57 -18.18
CA THR A 326 29.41 -3.58 -17.65
C THR A 326 30.87 -3.98 -17.90
N GLN A 327 31.21 -5.27 -17.75
CA GLN A 327 32.55 -5.77 -18.03
C GLN A 327 32.92 -5.64 -19.51
N ALA A 328 32.01 -6.02 -20.40
CA ALA A 328 32.19 -5.85 -21.85
C ALA A 328 32.27 -4.37 -22.26
N ALA A 329 31.46 -3.50 -21.65
CA ALA A 329 31.52 -2.05 -21.86
C ALA A 329 32.86 -1.46 -21.42
N THR A 330 33.39 -1.89 -20.28
CA THR A 330 34.71 -1.46 -19.79
C THR A 330 35.84 -1.90 -20.72
N ALA A 331 35.76 -3.12 -21.27
CA ALA A 331 36.73 -3.61 -22.24
C ALA A 331 36.71 -2.78 -23.54
N LEU A 332 35.52 -2.44 -24.04
CA LEU A 332 35.34 -1.57 -25.20
C LEU A 332 35.89 -0.16 -24.93
N GLN A 333 35.62 0.40 -23.75
CA GLN A 333 36.13 1.71 -23.34
C GLN A 333 37.66 1.73 -23.23
N GLN A 334 38.28 0.67 -22.71
CA GLN A 334 39.75 0.56 -22.66
C GLN A 334 40.37 0.41 -24.05
N ALA A 335 39.72 -0.35 -24.94
CA ALA A 335 40.17 -0.49 -26.33
C ALA A 335 40.08 0.84 -27.08
N SER A 336 38.98 1.58 -26.90
CA SER A 336 38.80 2.89 -27.54
C SER A 336 39.79 3.93 -27.01
N LEU A 337 40.03 3.99 -25.69
CA LEU A 337 41.03 4.88 -25.09
C LEU A 337 42.45 4.64 -25.61
N LYS A 338 42.90 3.39 -25.71
CA LYS A 338 44.24 3.06 -26.26
C LYS A 338 44.40 3.52 -27.70
N LEU A 339 43.35 3.34 -28.51
CA LEU A 339 43.34 3.70 -29.92
C LEU A 339 43.35 5.23 -30.09
N PHE A 340 42.59 5.96 -29.28
CA PHE A 340 42.62 7.43 -29.28
C PHE A 340 43.93 7.99 -28.71
N GLU A 341 44.54 7.39 -27.69
CA GLU A 341 45.87 7.81 -27.21
C GLU A 341 46.94 7.70 -28.29
N MET A 342 46.90 6.66 -29.13
CA MET A 342 47.81 6.50 -30.26
C MET A 342 47.56 7.58 -31.34
N ALA A 343 46.30 7.95 -31.57
CA ALA A 343 45.93 9.06 -32.46
C ALA A 343 46.44 10.41 -31.94
N TYR A 344 46.26 10.70 -30.65
CA TYR A 344 46.74 11.92 -30.00
C TYR A 344 48.27 12.01 -29.97
N LYS A 345 48.97 10.90 -29.69
CA LYS A 345 50.45 10.85 -29.75
C LYS A 345 50.97 11.09 -31.16
N LYS A 346 50.31 10.55 -32.20
CA LYS A 346 50.62 10.87 -33.60
C LYS A 346 50.41 12.35 -33.92
N MET A 347 49.33 12.93 -33.42
CA MET A 347 49.01 14.34 -33.62
C MET A 347 50.05 15.26 -32.96
N ALA A 348 50.53 14.91 -31.77
CA ALA A 348 51.60 15.62 -31.06
C ALA A 348 52.99 15.46 -31.72
N SER A 349 53.24 14.35 -32.42
CA SER A 349 54.47 14.21 -33.23
C SER A 349 54.42 14.94 -34.57
N ASP A 350 53.23 15.10 -35.17
CA ASP A 350 53.03 15.80 -36.44
C ASP A 350 53.08 17.33 -36.26
N SER A 351 52.61 17.86 -35.13
CA SER A 351 52.74 19.29 -34.81
C SER A 351 54.13 19.71 -34.31
N GLY A 352 55.08 18.78 -34.20
CA GLY A 352 56.48 19.05 -33.83
C GLY A 352 57.44 19.26 -35.02
N THR A 353 56.98 19.19 -36.27
CA THR A 353 57.85 19.28 -37.47
C THR A 353 57.44 20.36 -38.48
N GLY A 354 56.85 21.46 -38.00
CA GLY A 354 56.38 22.56 -38.85
C GLY A 354 56.75 23.95 -38.37
N GLU A 355 57.98 24.19 -37.88
CA GLU A 355 58.40 25.54 -37.51
C GLU A 355 59.90 25.75 -37.74
N GLN A 356 60.32 25.77 -39.02
CA GLN A 356 61.61 26.35 -39.44
C GLN A 356 61.64 26.49 -40.98
N LYS A 357 61.02 27.56 -41.50
CA LYS A 357 61.38 28.28 -42.75
C LYS A 357 60.26 29.24 -43.13
N GLU A 358 60.26 30.44 -42.57
CA GLU A 358 59.81 31.70 -43.20
C GLU A 358 59.88 32.82 -42.14
N ASP A 359 61.06 33.38 -41.93
CA ASP A 359 61.17 34.75 -41.38
C ASP A 359 62.60 35.32 -41.57
N GLN A 360 62.97 35.56 -42.83
CA GLN A 360 64.04 36.50 -43.19
C GLN A 360 63.77 37.07 -44.57
N LYS A 361 62.75 37.93 -44.70
CA LYS A 361 62.70 38.90 -45.81
C LYS A 361 61.70 40.04 -45.57
N GLU A 362 61.88 40.79 -44.49
CA GLU A 362 61.32 42.13 -44.39
C GLU A 362 62.18 43.01 -43.47
N GLU A 363 63.40 43.31 -43.91
CA GLU A 363 64.15 44.49 -43.42
C GLU A 363 65.28 44.84 -44.39
N LYS A 364 64.99 45.74 -45.34
CA LYS A 364 65.76 46.97 -45.60
C LYS A 364 65.23 47.72 -46.82
N GLN A 365 65.20 49.04 -46.63
CA GLN A 365 65.28 50.13 -47.62
C GLN A 365 65.67 49.75 -49.04
#